data_AF-A0A9P4HBV3-F1
#
_entry.id   AF-A0A9P4HBV3-F1
#
_cell.length_a   1.000
_cell.length_b   1.000
_cell.length_c   1.000
_cell.angle_alpha   90.00
_cell.angle_beta   90.00
_cell.angle_gamma   90.00
#
_symmetry.space_group_name_H-M   'P 1'
#
loop_
_entity.id
_entity.type
_entity.pdbx_description
1 polymer ?
#
loop_
_entity_poly.entity_id
_entity_poly.type
_entity_poly.pdbx_seq_one_letter_code
_entity_poly.pdbx_strand_id
1 'polypeptide(L)'
;RYVALSYVWGSASQYMLTEDNLEILMKRGGVEKRHLTASVRDAIHLTAKLGERYLWVDALCIVQDAQVIRSQTLRDMDCIYAQSTLTVVA
;
A
#
# COMPACT_ATOMS: atom_id res chain seq x y z
N ARG A 1 1.46 1.47 -14.72
CA ARG A 1 0.04 1.20 -14.47
C ARG A 1 -0.06 0.41 -13.18
N TYR A 2 -0.94 0.82 -12.27
CA TYR A 2 -1.14 0.18 -10.98
C TYR A 2 -2.58 0.40 -10.52
N VAL A 3 -3.05 -0.48 -9.64
CA VAL A 3 -4.31 -0.34 -8.91
C VAL A 3 -4.02 0.39 -7.61
N ALA A 4 -4.90 1.28 -7.16
CA ALA A 4 -4.81 1.88 -5.83
C ALA A 4 -5.83 1.25 -4.89
N LEU A 5 -5.48 1.10 -3.61
CA LEU A 5 -6.42 0.70 -2.55
C LEU A 5 -6.78 1.90 -1.69
N SER A 6 -8.07 2.20 -1.59
CA SER A 6 -8.65 3.17 -0.67
C SER A 6 -9.44 2.42 0.40
N TYR A 7 -9.01 2.52 1.65
CA TYR A 7 -9.59 1.79 2.78
C TYR A 7 -9.35 2.55 4.08
N VAL A 8 -10.14 2.22 5.10
CA VAL A 8 -9.90 2.72 6.45
C VAL A 8 -8.93 1.80 7.18
N TRP A 9 -7.91 2.39 7.80
CA TRP A 9 -7.04 1.65 8.71
C TRP A 9 -7.88 1.25 9.93
N GLY A 10 -8.30 -0.01 9.97
CA GLY A 10 -9.04 -0.54 11.11
C GLY A 10 -8.22 -0.50 12.41
N SER A 11 -8.82 -0.94 13.51
CA SER A 11 -8.19 -0.96 14.83
C SER A 11 -7.11 -2.04 15.00
N ALA A 12 -6.91 -2.91 14.01
CA ALA A 12 -5.89 -3.95 14.05
C ALA A 12 -4.51 -3.38 13.70
N SER A 13 -3.47 -3.82 14.42
CA SER A 13 -2.10 -3.52 14.01
C SER A 13 -1.85 -4.14 12.63
N GLN A 14 -1.28 -3.36 11.72
CA GLN A 14 -0.91 -3.83 10.39
C GLN A 14 0.57 -3.58 10.15
N TYR A 15 1.18 -4.41 9.31
CA TYR A 15 2.55 -4.20 8.88
C TYR A 15 2.63 -2.94 8.02
N MET A 16 3.54 -2.02 8.38
CA MET A 16 3.71 -0.74 7.72
C MET A 16 5.14 -0.54 7.25
N LEU A 17 5.31 0.24 6.18
CA LEU A 17 6.62 0.70 5.73
C LEU A 17 7.19 1.72 6.73
N THR A 18 8.42 1.47 7.13
CA THR A 18 9.26 2.30 8.00
C THR A 18 10.63 2.43 7.37
N GLU A 19 11.45 3.39 7.81
CA GLU A 19 12.82 3.52 7.28
C GLU A 19 13.63 2.23 7.49
N ASP A 20 13.47 1.58 8.65
CA ASP A 20 14.19 0.36 9.03
C ASP A 20 13.85 -0.87 8.18
N ASN A 21 12.64 -0.93 7.62
CA ASN A 21 12.17 -2.11 6.88
C ASN A 21 12.03 -1.90 5.37
N LEU A 22 12.41 -0.73 4.87
CA LEU A 22 12.37 -0.37 3.45
C LEU A 22 13.11 -1.39 2.58
N GLU A 23 14.37 -1.70 2.92
CA GLU A 23 15.18 -2.65 2.15
C GLU A 23 14.58 -4.06 2.11
N ILE A 24 13.85 -4.44 3.16
CA ILE A 24 13.18 -5.75 3.23
C ILE A 24 11.95 -5.75 2.32
N LEU A 25 11.15 -4.69 2.34
CA LEU A 25 9.95 -4.55 1.52
C LEU A 25 10.26 -4.43 0.02
N MET A 26 11.43 -3.90 -0.35
CA MET A 26 11.88 -3.84 -1.74
C MET A 26 12.29 -5.19 -2.34
N LYS A 27 12.53 -6.21 -1.52
CA LYS A 27 12.92 -7.55 -1.99
C LYS A 27 11.69 -8.35 -2.42
N ARG A 28 11.88 -9.26 -3.38
CA ARG A 28 10.85 -10.22 -3.77
C ARG A 28 10.39 -11.01 -2.54
N GLY A 29 9.07 -11.05 -2.32
CA GLY A 29 8.48 -11.71 -1.17
C GLY A 29 8.55 -10.90 0.15
N GLY A 30 8.89 -9.61 0.10
CA GLY A 30 9.01 -8.74 1.28
C GLY A 30 7.77 -8.67 2.18
N VAL A 31 6.60 -9.02 1.63
CA VAL A 31 5.30 -9.03 2.33
C VAL A 31 4.76 -10.44 2.65
N GLU A 32 5.38 -11.53 2.15
CA GLU A 32 4.81 -12.90 2.21
C GLU A 32 4.64 -13.45 3.63
N LYS A 33 5.49 -13.03 4.58
CA LYS A 33 5.46 -13.47 5.98
C LYS A 33 5.06 -12.34 6.94
N ARG A 34 4.35 -11.33 6.44
CA ARG A 34 3.95 -10.15 7.21
C ARG A 34 2.47 -10.19 7.54
N HIS A 35 2.11 -9.57 8.66
CA HIS A 35 0.72 -9.43 9.05
C HIS A 35 0.07 -8.32 8.22
N LEU A 36 -0.62 -8.72 7.16
CA LEU A 36 -1.43 -7.85 6.33
C LEU A 36 -2.91 -7.96 6.75
N THR A 37 -3.62 -6.85 6.72
CA THR A 37 -5.07 -6.82 6.97
C THR A 37 -5.82 -7.62 5.90
N ALA A 38 -7.06 -8.02 6.20
CA ALA A 38 -7.91 -8.71 5.24
C ALA A 38 -8.08 -7.88 3.95
N SER A 39 -8.39 -6.58 4.07
CA SER A 39 -8.55 -5.68 2.93
C SER A 39 -7.33 -5.64 2.01
N VAL A 40 -6.11 -5.57 2.58
CA VAL A 40 -4.87 -5.58 1.78
C VAL A 40 -4.66 -6.92 1.08
N ARG A 41 -4.90 -8.05 1.76
CA ARG A 41 -4.77 -9.38 1.14
C ARG A 41 -5.77 -9.58 0.01
N ASP A 42 -7.01 -9.16 0.22
CA ASP A 42 -8.07 -9.28 -0.77
C ASP A 42 -7.79 -8.37 -1.98
N ALA A 43 -7.27 -7.16 -1.74
CA ALA A 43 -6.81 -6.26 -2.80
C ALA A 43 -5.65 -6.85 -3.62
N ILE A 44 -4.69 -7.54 -2.99
CA ILE A 44 -3.60 -8.24 -3.71
C ILE A 44 -4.20 -9.32 -4.62
N HIS A 45 -5.09 -10.16 -4.10
CA HIS A 45 -5.74 -11.22 -4.89
C HIS A 45 -6.60 -10.65 -6.03
N LEU A 46 -7.35 -9.58 -5.76
CA LEU A 46 -8.16 -8.90 -6.76
C LEU A 46 -7.30 -8.30 -7.86
N THR A 47 -6.20 -7.61 -7.51
CA THR A 47 -5.25 -7.04 -8.47
C THR A 47 -4.71 -8.11 -9.42
N ALA A 48 -4.32 -9.27 -8.87
CA ALA A 48 -3.87 -10.41 -9.68
C ALA A 48 -4.98 -10.95 -10.60
N LYS A 49 -6.23 -11.07 -10.11
CA LYS A 49 -7.38 -11.52 -10.92
C LYS A 49 -7.75 -10.54 -12.04
N LEU A 50 -7.52 -9.24 -11.83
CA LEU A 50 -7.72 -8.21 -12.84
C LEU A 50 -6.60 -8.19 -13.91
N GLY A 51 -5.57 -9.02 -13.76
CA GLY A 51 -4.43 -9.05 -14.67
C GLY A 51 -3.43 -7.89 -14.47
N GLU A 52 -3.59 -7.11 -13.40
CA GLU A 52 -2.68 -6.03 -13.06
C GLU A 52 -1.55 -6.55 -12.18
N ARG A 53 -0.37 -5.94 -12.30
CA ARG A 53 0.84 -6.39 -11.60
C ARG A 53 1.11 -5.63 -10.31
N TYR A 54 0.72 -4.36 -10.28
CA TYR A 54 1.11 -3.43 -9.24
C TYR A 54 -0.11 -2.95 -8.47
N LEU A 55 -0.02 -3.01 -7.14
CA LEU A 55 -1.00 -2.48 -6.21
C LEU A 55 -0.29 -1.44 -5.33
N TRP A 56 -0.88 -0.26 -5.23
CA TRP A 56 -0.47 0.77 -4.29
C TRP A 56 -1.32 0.68 -3.02
N VAL A 57 -0.66 0.60 -1.88
CA VAL A 57 -1.26 0.56 -0.55
C VAL A 57 -0.52 1.58 0.31
N ASP A 58 -1.23 2.57 0.85
CA ASP A 58 -0.66 3.65 1.66
C ASP A 58 0.26 3.15 2.80
N ALA A 59 -0.17 2.12 3.55
CA ALA A 59 0.57 1.53 4.65
C ALA A 59 1.90 0.90 4.23
N LEU A 60 2.02 0.45 2.97
CA LEU A 60 3.20 -0.25 2.45
C LEU A 60 4.03 0.59 1.48
N CYS A 61 3.47 1.69 0.96
CA CYS A 61 4.12 2.55 -0.04
C CYS A 61 4.50 3.93 0.51
N ILE A 62 4.10 4.26 1.74
CA ILE A 62 4.47 5.50 2.42
C ILE A 62 5.27 5.16 3.69
N VAL A 63 6.43 5.80 3.86
CA VAL A 63 7.25 5.69 5.07
C VAL A 63 6.52 6.36 6.23
N GLN A 64 6.08 5.58 7.21
CA GLN A 64 5.12 6.05 8.23
C GLN A 64 5.77 6.79 9.41
N ASP A 65 7.00 6.43 9.75
CA ASP A 65 7.80 6.99 10.84
C ASP A 65 8.51 8.30 10.45
N ALA A 66 8.67 8.58 9.15
CA ALA A 66 9.22 9.84 8.66
C ALA A 66 8.14 10.90 8.44
N GLN A 67 7.88 11.74 9.45
CA GLN A 67 6.77 12.72 9.45
C GLN A 67 6.76 13.65 8.22
N VAL A 68 7.93 14.14 7.79
CA VAL A 68 8.04 15.06 6.64
C VAL A 68 7.64 14.35 5.34
N ILE A 69 8.18 13.15 5.11
CA ILE A 69 7.89 12.33 3.93
C ILE A 69 6.40 11.97 3.92
N ARG A 70 5.89 11.43 5.03
CA ARG A 70 4.47 11.07 5.18
C ARG A 70 3.55 12.25 4.87
N SER A 71 3.84 13.42 5.42
CA SER A 71 3.02 14.63 5.21
C SER A 71 3.05 15.10 3.76
N GLN A 72 4.18 14.93 3.08
CA GLN A 72 4.29 15.25 1.66
C GLN A 72 3.48 14.27 0.81
N THR A 73 3.64 12.96 1.02
CA THR A 73 2.88 11.96 0.26
C THR A 73 1.37 12.07 0.49
N LEU A 74 0.94 12.48 1.68
CA LEU A 74 -0.47 12.77 1.97
C LEU A 74 -1.01 13.97 1.17
N ARG A 75 -0.19 14.98 0.89
CA ARG A 75 -0.57 16.10 0.02
C ARG A 75 -0.70 15.67 -1.44
N ASP A 76 0.15 14.74 -1.87
CA ASP A 76 0.21 14.26 -3.25
C ASP A 76 -0.75 13.07 -3.52
N MET A 77 -1.61 12.72 -2.56
CA MET A 77 -2.53 11.58 -2.69
C MET A 77 -3.50 11.74 -3.86
N ASP A 78 -3.95 12.96 -4.13
CA ASP A 78 -4.83 13.27 -5.27
C ASP A 78 -4.18 12.82 -6.60
N CYS A 79 -2.89 13.11 -6.76
CA CYS A 79 -2.10 12.73 -7.92
C CYS A 79 -1.90 11.21 -8.00
N ILE A 80 -1.65 10.54 -6.86
CA ILE A 80 -1.51 9.09 -6.81
C ILE A 80 -2.80 8.41 -7.29
N TYR A 81 -3.95 8.77 -6.71
CA TYR A 81 -5.22 8.17 -7.12
C TYR A 81 -5.57 8.50 -8.58
N ALA A 82 -5.33 9.74 -9.02
CA ALA A 82 -5.60 10.16 -10.41
C ALA A 82 -4.74 9.43 -11.46
N GLN A 83 -3.55 8.97 -11.09
CA GLN A 83 -2.65 8.21 -11.97
C GLN A 83 -2.82 6.69 -11.87
N SER A 84 -3.69 6.21 -10.98
CA SER A 84 -4.04 4.79 -10.90
C SER A 84 -4.91 4.38 -12.09
N THR A 85 -4.84 3.11 -12.48
CA THR A 85 -5.72 2.55 -13.53
C THR A 85 -7.15 2.40 -13.01
N LEU A 86 -7.29 2.05 -11.74
CA LEU A 86 -8.54 2.03 -11.00
C LEU A 86 -8.24 2.05 -9.50
N THR A 87 -9.24 2.45 -8.72
CA THR A 87 -9.20 2.43 -7.26
C THR A 87 -10.17 1.40 -6.72
N VAL A 88 -9.68 0.49 -5.89
CA VAL A 88 -10.49 -0.45 -5.10
C VAL A 88 -10.85 0.23 -3.79
N VAL A 89 -12.13 0.18 -3.41
CA VAL A 89 -12.63 0.74 -2.14
C VAL A 89 -13.08 -0.40 -1.24
N ALA A 90 -12.63 -0.40 0.03
CA ALA A 90 -12.88 -1.47 1.00
C ALA A 90 -13.10 -0.96 2.43
#